data_AF-A0A497LD17-F1
#
_entry.id   AF-A0A497LD17-F1
#
_cell.length_a   1.000
_cell.length_b   1.000
_cell.length_c   1.000
_cell.angle_alpha   90.00
_cell.angle_beta   90.00
_cell.angle_gamma   90.00
#
_symmetry.space_group_name_H-M   'P 1'
#
loop_
_entity.id
_entity.type
_entity.pdbx_description
1 polymer ?
#
loop_
_entity_poly.entity_id
_entity_poly.type
_entity_poly.pdbx_seq_one_letter_code
_entity_poly.pdbx_strand_id
1 'polypeptide(L)'
;MSLPELLVLIGLALMMVGSLLALWVALRALSRPGGVAGLLLIGPVPIVFFGRGSRAALAILAVVAIAILAFIIIFLVGVLMA
;
A
#
# COMPACT_ATOMS: atom_id res chain seq x y z
N MET A 1 14.37 6.64 -23.92
CA MET A 1 14.50 6.05 -22.58
C MET A 1 15.54 4.97 -22.61
N SER A 2 16.50 5.01 -21.69
CA SER A 2 17.53 3.98 -21.55
C SER A 2 16.96 2.71 -20.89
N LEU A 3 17.59 1.54 -21.07
CA LEU A 3 17.16 0.28 -20.45
C LEU A 3 17.02 0.40 -18.90
N PRO A 4 17.94 1.08 -18.18
CA PRO A 4 17.79 1.33 -16.75
C PRO A 4 16.51 2.12 -16.38
N GLU A 5 16.18 3.18 -17.12
CA GLU A 5 14.96 3.97 -16.88
C GLU A 5 13.69 3.12 -17.04
N LEU A 6 13.69 2.25 -18.05
CA LEU A 6 12.56 1.36 -18.34
C LEU A 6 12.33 0.35 -17.21
N LEU A 7 13.40 -0.21 -16.65
CA LEU A 7 13.33 -1.11 -15.48
C LEU A 7 12.82 -0.38 -14.23
N VAL A 8 13.24 0.87 -14.01
CA VAL A 8 12.73 1.70 -12.90
C VAL A 8 11.23 1.99 -13.06
N LEU A 9 10.79 2.36 -14.26
CA LEU A 9 9.38 2.60 -14.55
C LEU A 9 8.51 1.37 -14.30
N ILE A 10 8.96 0.19 -14.73
CA ILE A 10 8.26 -1.07 -14.46
C ILE A 10 8.18 -1.34 -12.95
N GLY A 11 9.28 -1.15 -12.22
CA GLY A 11 9.30 -1.28 -10.76
C GLY A 11 8.32 -0.34 -10.07
N LEU A 12 8.30 0.93 -10.45
CA LEU A 12 7.37 1.93 -9.92
C LEU A 12 5.91 1.59 -10.24
N ALA A 13 5.64 1.11 -11.46
CA ALA A 13 4.30 0.68 -11.84
C ALA A 13 3.82 -0.51 -10.99
N LEU A 14 4.69 -1.51 -10.76
CA LEU A 14 4.37 -2.64 -9.88
C LEU A 14 4.13 -2.20 -8.43
N MET A 15 4.95 -1.29 -7.90
CA MET A 15 4.75 -0.71 -6.56
C MET A 15 3.43 0.06 -6.47
N MET A 16 3.08 0.82 -7.50
CA MET A 16 1.81 1.55 -7.57
C MET A 16 0.62 0.58 -7.52
N VAL A 17 0.64 -0.50 -8.32
CA VAL A 17 -0.40 -1.53 -8.28
C VAL A 17 -0.51 -2.16 -6.89
N GLY A 18 0.62 -2.54 -6.28
CA GLY A 18 0.65 -3.13 -4.94
C GLY A 18 0.07 -2.22 -3.86
N SER A 19 0.44 -0.92 -3.87
CA SER A 19 -0.08 0.06 -2.92
C SER A 19 -1.57 0.33 -3.08
N LEU A 20 -2.08 0.39 -4.33
CA LEU A 20 -3.51 0.51 -4.61
C LEU A 20 -4.31 -0.69 -4.09
N LEU A 21 -3.79 -1.90 -4.28
CA LEU A 21 -4.42 -3.11 -3.75
C LEU A 21 -4.44 -3.11 -2.22
N ALA A 22 -3.34 -2.74 -1.58
CA ALA A 22 -3.27 -2.62 -0.12
C ALA A 22 -4.28 -1.60 0.41
N LEU A 23 -4.37 -0.43 -0.23
CA LEU A 23 -5.33 0.62 0.13
C LEU A 23 -6.77 0.14 -0.06
N TRP A 24 -7.07 -0.51 -1.19
CA TRP A 24 -8.41 -1.05 -1.45
C TRP A 24 -8.83 -2.08 -0.39
N VAL A 25 -7.93 -3.00 -0.03
CA VAL A 25 -8.17 -3.99 1.03
C VAL A 25 -8.39 -3.32 2.38
N ALA A 26 -7.58 -2.32 2.73
CA ALA A 26 -7.73 -1.57 3.98
C ALA A 26 -9.08 -0.84 4.05
N LEU A 27 -9.45 -0.10 2.99
CA LEU A 27 -10.72 0.62 2.89
C LEU A 27 -11.92 -0.34 2.93
N ARG A 28 -11.83 -1.47 2.24
CA ARG A 28 -12.87 -2.51 2.25
C ARG A 28 -13.03 -3.14 3.63
N ALA A 29 -11.94 -3.34 4.37
CA ALA A 29 -11.97 -3.84 5.74
C ALA A 29 -12.60 -2.81 6.70
N LEU A 30 -12.28 -1.53 6.55
CA LEU A 30 -12.89 -0.42 7.31
C LEU A 30 -14.41 -0.30 7.07
N SER A 31 -14.87 -0.60 5.85
CA SER A 31 -16.27 -0.45 5.46
C SER A 31 -17.19 -1.56 5.96
N ARG A 32 -16.66 -2.66 6.52
CA ARG A 32 -17.47 -3.79 7.00
C ARG A 32 -17.82 -3.64 8.49
N PRO A 33 -19.10 -3.70 8.88
CA PRO A 33 -19.49 -3.73 10.29
C PRO A 33 -19.18 -5.12 10.88
N GLY A 34 -18.04 -5.24 11.56
CA GLY A 34 -17.61 -6.47 12.23
C GLY A 34 -16.16 -6.39 12.70
N GLY A 35 -15.75 -7.27 13.61
CA GLY A 35 -14.34 -7.42 13.97
C GLY A 35 -13.56 -7.93 12.75
N VAL A 36 -12.64 -7.12 12.23
CA VAL A 36 -11.78 -7.54 11.14
C VAL A 36 -10.74 -8.51 11.71
N ALA A 37 -10.81 -9.77 11.30
CA ALA A 37 -9.71 -10.72 11.42
C ALA A 37 -8.81 -10.51 10.20
N GLY A 38 -7.60 -10.02 10.40
CA GLY A 38 -6.68 -9.68 9.32
C GLY A 38 -5.29 -10.20 9.58
N LEU A 39 -4.66 -10.78 8.56
CA LEU A 39 -3.25 -11.15 8.58
C LEU A 39 -2.44 -10.02 7.92
N LEU A 40 -1.60 -9.33 8.68
CA LEU A 40 -0.63 -8.39 8.16
C LEU A 40 0.74 -9.07 8.15
N LEU A 41 1.30 -9.28 6.97
CA LEU A 41 2.65 -9.80 6.82
C LEU A 41 3.63 -8.62 6.83
N ILE A 42 4.38 -8.45 7.91
CA ILE A 42 5.51 -7.52 7.97
C ILE A 42 6.78 -8.34 7.71
N GLY A 43 7.21 -8.38 6.46
CA GLY A 43 8.30 -9.28 6.04
C GLY A 43 7.91 -10.76 6.23
N PRO A 44 8.78 -11.62 6.79
CA PRO A 44 8.48 -13.03 7.02
C PRO A 44 7.56 -13.27 8.24
N VAL A 45 7.21 -12.23 9.00
CA VAL A 45 6.47 -12.39 10.26
C VAL A 45 4.97 -12.14 10.02
N PRO A 46 4.12 -13.18 10.17
CA PRO A 46 2.67 -13.02 10.14
C PRO A 46 2.17 -12.39 11.44
N ILE A 47 1.56 -11.21 11.35
CA ILE A 47 0.88 -10.56 12.46
C ILE A 47 -0.62 -10.75 12.26
N VAL A 48 -1.25 -11.51 13.15
CA VAL A 48 -2.70 -11.74 13.12
C VAL A 48 -3.39 -10.73 14.02
N PHE A 49 -4.26 -9.91 13.45
CA PHE A 49 -5.11 -8.99 14.20
C PHE A 49 -6.50 -9.58 14.35
N PHE A 50 -6.96 -9.74 15.60
CA PHE A 50 -8.34 -10.10 15.94
C PHE A 50 -8.95 -9.02 16.84
N GLY A 51 -10.13 -8.50 16.49
CA GLY A 51 -11.00 -7.80 17.45
C GLY A 51 -11.36 -6.34 17.13
N ARG A 52 -12.27 -5.81 17.97
CA ARG A 52 -13.03 -4.54 17.81
C ARG A 52 -12.17 -3.25 17.81
N GLY A 53 -10.90 -3.33 18.21
CA GLY A 53 -9.95 -2.21 18.20
C GLY A 53 -9.17 -2.01 16.88
N SER A 54 -9.37 -2.88 15.88
CA SER A 54 -8.57 -2.89 14.65
C SER A 54 -8.84 -1.71 13.70
N ARG A 55 -9.88 -0.91 13.92
CA ARG A 55 -10.20 0.25 13.07
C ARG A 55 -9.11 1.32 13.08
N ALA A 56 -8.51 1.60 14.25
CA ALA A 56 -7.40 2.56 14.34
C ALA A 56 -6.16 2.04 13.61
N ALA A 57 -5.83 0.76 13.79
CA ALA A 57 -4.71 0.12 13.07
C ALA A 57 -4.92 0.11 11.55
N LEU A 58 -6.15 -0.17 11.09
CA LEU A 58 -6.51 -0.12 9.68
C LEU A 58 -6.46 1.31 9.12
N ALA A 59 -6.88 2.31 9.89
CA ALA A 59 -6.78 3.72 9.50
C ALA A 59 -5.32 4.15 9.36
N ILE A 60 -4.45 3.76 10.31
CA ILE A 60 -3.01 4.00 10.23
C ILE A 60 -2.43 3.32 8.99
N LEU A 61 -2.79 2.05 8.73
CA LEU A 61 -2.34 1.33 7.54
C LEU A 61 -2.78 2.04 6.25
N ALA A 62 -4.01 2.55 6.19
CA ALA A 62 -4.50 3.32 5.04
C ALA A 62 -3.71 4.63 4.84
N VAL A 63 -3.42 5.36 5.92
CA VAL A 63 -2.58 6.57 5.87
C VAL A 63 -1.17 6.25 5.38
N VAL A 64 -0.56 5.18 5.88
CA VAL A 64 0.77 4.70 5.43
C VAL A 64 0.73 4.33 3.95
N ALA A 65 -0.30 3.62 3.49
CA ALA A 65 -0.47 3.26 2.09
C ALA A 65 -0.61 4.51 1.19
N ILE A 66 -1.36 5.52 1.63
CA ILE A 66 -1.50 6.80 0.92
C ILE A 66 -0.14 7.52 0.84
N ALA A 67 0.62 7.55 1.94
CA ALA A 67 1.94 8.18 1.96
C ALA A 67 2.92 7.50 0.99
N ILE A 68 2.94 6.16 0.97
CA ILE A 68 3.73 5.38 0.02
C ILE A 68 3.29 5.69 -1.42
N LEU A 69 1.98 5.72 -1.69
CA LEU A 69 1.45 6.04 -3.01
C LEU A 69 1.87 7.45 -3.47
N ALA A 70 1.78 8.45 -2.58
CA ALA A 70 2.22 9.81 -2.86
C ALA A 70 3.72 9.86 -3.19
N PHE A 71 4.56 9.15 -2.43
CA PHE A 71 5.99 9.05 -2.70
C PHE A 71 6.27 8.42 -4.08
N ILE A 72 5.58 7.33 -4.42
CA ILE A 72 5.70 6.68 -5.73
C ILE A 72 5.30 7.64 -6.86
N ILE A 73 4.21 8.39 -6.70
CA ILE A 73 3.75 9.36 -7.70
C ILE A 73 4.79 10.46 -7.91
N ILE A 74 5.35 11.03 -6.84
CA ILE A 74 6.39 12.07 -6.94
C ILE A 74 7.60 11.52 -7.70
N PHE A 75 8.04 10.31 -7.37
CA PHE A 75 9.18 9.68 -8.01
C PHE A 75 8.91 9.38 -9.50
N LEU A 76 7.72 8.88 -9.80
CA LEU A 76 7.27 8.60 -11.17
C LEU A 76 7.23 9.87 -12.03
N VAL A 77 6.69 10.96 -11.50
CA VAL A 77 6.68 12.27 -12.18
C VAL A 77 8.10 12.77 -12.39
N GLY A 78 8.97 12.64 -11.38
CA GLY A 78 10.39 13.00 -11.50
C GLY A 78 11.11 12.23 -12.61
N VAL A 79 10.88 10.92 -12.72
CA VAL A 79 11.46 10.08 -13.79
C VAL A 79 10.88 10.41 -15.16
N LEU A 80 9.59 10.77 -15.25
CA LEU A 80 8.95 11.13 -16.53
C LEU A 80 9.35 12.52 -17.05
N MET A 81 9.76 13.43 -16.15
CA MET A 81 10.18 14.80 -16.50
C MET A 81 11.70 14.97 -16.68
N ALA A 82 12.49 13.95 -16.32
CA ALA A 82 13.94 13.90 -16.53
C ALA A 82 14.28 13.40 -17.95
#